data_AF-A0A6A6T5E6-F1
#
_entry.id   AF-A0A6A6T5E6-F1
#
_cell.length_a   1.000
_cell.length_b   1.000
_cell.length_c   1.000
_cell.angle_alpha   90.00
_cell.angle_beta   90.00
_cell.angle_gamma   90.00
#
_symmetry.space_group_name_H-M   'P 1'
#
loop_
_entity.id
_entity.type
_entity.pdbx_description
1 polymer ?
#
loop_
_entity_poly.entity_id
_entity_poly.type
_entity_poly.pdbx_seq_one_letter_code
_entity_poly.pdbx_strand_id
1 'polypeptide(L)'
;MGWSSWNNFGPDINETLIKSTIDLLEKTGLKDAGYIYVNIDDGWQKFKGSRYQHPLEPDPAKFPSGMKSLADYAHSKGFKLGIYSGPGDTTCAGFTGSVDHASDDAKMFASWGIDHLKYDACCSHADAPEAEVQQVFLDMSMALLATNHSTVYHACHCGWVNVWQWAAEEGANQWRIGQDISDDFNYPGNREKYYFDVLDMLDRGNAITQYTGPGHWNDYDMLIVGLNGQSSQLVGTGASNIEYRTHFSIWAIMSSPLLIGADIAKLGSYDLETLSNKEIIAVNQDPLGQAATLQYSSADNATQIYAKTLADESLAVMLLNRGSTTSEITVDMRRDLTVPWDVYKLRDLWKHKDQGPYDIPFTTEVKSHEAKVYRVTKVACTKNATVTLL
;
A
#
# COMPACT_ATOMS: atom_id res chain seq x y z
N MET A 1 -7.70 1.64 2.05
CA MET A 1 -7.44 1.17 0.66
C MET A 1 -8.05 2.17 -0.31
N GLY A 2 -7.48 2.34 -1.50
CA GLY A 2 -7.93 3.37 -2.44
C GLY A 2 -7.25 3.30 -3.80
N TRP A 3 -7.24 4.43 -4.49
CA TRP A 3 -6.63 4.64 -5.80
C TRP A 3 -5.86 5.95 -5.80
N SER A 4 -4.79 6.03 -6.57
CA SER A 4 -4.00 7.25 -6.79
C SER A 4 -3.85 7.52 -8.29
N SER A 5 -3.91 8.79 -8.69
CA SER A 5 -3.91 9.17 -10.11
C SER A 5 -2.54 9.11 -10.80
N TRP A 6 -1.44 9.09 -10.04
CA TRP A 6 -0.11 9.40 -10.56
C TRP A 6 0.35 8.45 -11.68
N ASN A 7 0.45 7.14 -11.42
CA ASN A 7 1.16 6.21 -12.31
C ASN A 7 0.67 6.29 -13.76
N ASN A 8 -0.65 6.30 -13.98
CA ASN A 8 -1.20 6.31 -15.33
C ASN A 8 -1.42 7.73 -15.90
N PHE A 9 -1.75 8.71 -15.07
CA PHE A 9 -2.22 10.02 -15.56
C PHE A 9 -1.25 11.17 -15.32
N GLY A 10 -0.31 11.04 -14.39
CA GLY A 10 0.63 12.10 -14.01
C GLY A 10 -0.11 13.44 -13.76
N PRO A 11 0.39 14.55 -14.32
CA PRO A 11 -0.28 15.85 -14.19
C PRO A 11 -1.51 16.02 -15.10
N ASP A 12 -1.79 15.09 -16.01
CA ASP A 12 -2.88 15.18 -17.00
C ASP A 12 -4.22 14.69 -16.42
N ILE A 13 -4.55 15.20 -15.24
CA ILE A 13 -5.78 14.92 -14.50
C ILE A 13 -6.78 16.06 -14.58
N ASN A 14 -8.07 15.75 -14.48
CA ASN A 14 -9.15 16.75 -14.45
C ASN A 14 -10.40 16.19 -13.75
N GLU A 15 -11.37 17.07 -13.48
CA GLU A 15 -12.61 16.74 -12.78
C GLU A 15 -13.38 15.58 -13.45
N THR A 16 -13.45 15.55 -14.78
CA THR A 16 -14.17 14.50 -15.52
C THR A 16 -13.51 13.14 -15.32
N LEU A 17 -12.18 13.09 -15.42
CA LEU A 17 -11.41 11.88 -15.16
C LEU A 17 -11.68 11.36 -13.75
N ILE A 18 -11.51 12.20 -12.72
CA ILE A 18 -11.66 11.77 -11.32
C ILE A 18 -13.08 11.27 -11.04
N LYS A 19 -14.11 11.98 -11.53
CA LYS A 19 -15.52 11.52 -11.41
C LYS A 19 -15.75 10.18 -12.10
N SER A 20 -15.18 10.00 -13.30
CA SER A 20 -15.29 8.74 -14.04
C SER A 20 -14.59 7.58 -13.32
N THR A 21 -13.44 7.83 -12.68
CA THR A 21 -12.73 6.84 -11.86
C THR A 21 -13.56 6.44 -10.65
N ILE A 22 -14.19 7.40 -9.96
CA ILE A 22 -15.13 7.14 -8.85
C ILE A 22 -16.26 6.20 -9.30
N ASP A 23 -16.90 6.49 -10.42
CA ASP A 23 -17.99 5.66 -10.94
C ASP A 23 -17.52 4.27 -11.38
N LEU A 24 -16.30 4.16 -11.91
CA LEU A 24 -15.70 2.88 -12.30
C LEU A 24 -15.32 2.03 -11.08
N LEU A 25 -14.79 2.63 -10.01
CA LEU A 25 -14.50 1.91 -8.75
C LEU A 25 -15.79 1.30 -8.16
N GLU A 26 -16.90 2.01 -8.24
CA GLU A 26 -18.22 1.50 -7.85
C GLU A 26 -18.69 0.38 -8.81
N LYS A 27 -18.67 0.64 -10.12
CA LYS A 27 -19.17 -0.30 -11.14
C LYS A 27 -18.41 -1.63 -11.17
N THR A 28 -17.11 -1.61 -10.91
CA THR A 28 -16.24 -2.79 -10.95
C THR A 28 -16.28 -3.61 -9.66
N GLY A 29 -16.97 -3.13 -8.61
CA GLY A 29 -17.02 -3.78 -7.30
C GLY A 29 -15.78 -3.54 -6.42
N LEU A 30 -14.82 -2.71 -6.87
CA LEU A 30 -13.65 -2.35 -6.08
C LEU A 30 -14.03 -1.52 -4.85
N LYS A 31 -15.04 -0.66 -4.95
CA LYS A 31 -15.61 0.01 -3.78
C LYS A 31 -16.06 -0.99 -2.71
N ASP A 32 -16.79 -2.03 -3.11
CA ASP A 32 -17.29 -3.09 -2.20
C ASP A 32 -16.16 -3.97 -1.64
N ALA A 33 -15.01 -4.01 -2.31
CA ALA A 33 -13.80 -4.65 -1.81
C ALA A 33 -13.03 -3.76 -0.79
N GLY A 34 -13.41 -2.50 -0.62
CA GLY A 34 -12.86 -1.58 0.38
C GLY A 34 -12.04 -0.41 -0.17
N TYR A 35 -11.93 -0.28 -1.50
CA TYR A 35 -11.20 0.83 -2.14
C TYR A 35 -12.06 2.10 -2.13
N ILE A 36 -11.96 2.89 -1.06
CA ILE A 36 -12.81 4.08 -0.84
C ILE A 36 -12.06 5.41 -0.94
N TYR A 37 -10.73 5.43 -0.88
CA TYR A 37 -9.96 6.65 -1.06
C TYR A 37 -9.67 6.87 -2.56
N VAL A 38 -9.92 8.08 -3.06
CA VAL A 38 -9.61 8.51 -4.42
C VAL A 38 -8.65 9.69 -4.30
N ASN A 39 -7.36 9.42 -4.45
CA ASN A 39 -6.30 10.38 -4.20
C ASN A 39 -5.87 11.03 -5.51
N ILE A 40 -6.03 12.36 -5.57
CA ILE A 40 -5.54 13.20 -6.64
C ILE A 40 -4.07 13.51 -6.32
N ASP A 41 -3.16 13.07 -7.19
CA ASP A 41 -1.73 13.34 -7.06
C ASP A 41 -1.36 14.69 -7.72
N ASP A 42 -0.07 14.93 -8.00
CA ASP A 42 0.43 16.22 -8.46
C ASP A 42 -0.18 16.70 -9.78
N GLY A 43 -0.18 18.02 -10.00
CA GLY A 43 -0.68 18.66 -11.21
C GLY A 43 -2.14 19.13 -11.16
N TRP A 44 -2.77 19.10 -9.99
CA TRP A 44 -4.09 19.70 -9.79
C TRP A 44 -4.05 21.24 -9.67
N GLN A 45 -2.88 21.77 -9.30
CA GLN A 45 -2.63 23.18 -9.06
C GLN A 45 -2.63 23.96 -10.38
N LYS A 46 -3.06 25.22 -10.31
CA LYS A 46 -3.09 26.15 -11.44
C LYS A 46 -1.71 26.57 -11.93
N PHE A 47 -0.76 26.75 -11.00
CA PHE A 47 0.52 27.38 -11.29
C PHE A 47 1.67 26.37 -11.20
N LYS A 48 2.56 26.47 -12.19
CA LYS A 48 3.93 25.96 -12.06
C LYS A 48 4.83 27.05 -11.52
N GLY A 49 5.79 26.66 -10.69
CA GLY A 49 6.76 27.56 -10.07
C GLY A 49 6.46 27.88 -8.60
N SER A 50 7.37 28.67 -8.04
CA SER A 50 7.53 28.88 -6.60
C SER A 50 6.30 29.46 -5.91
N ARG A 51 5.97 28.92 -4.73
CA ARG A 51 4.93 29.42 -3.81
C ARG A 51 5.13 30.88 -3.39
N TYR A 52 6.37 31.37 -3.41
CA TYR A 52 6.66 32.78 -3.14
C TYR A 52 6.17 33.73 -4.26
N GLN A 53 5.91 33.19 -5.45
CA GLN A 53 5.46 33.95 -6.62
C GLN A 53 4.00 33.67 -6.98
N HIS A 54 3.52 32.47 -6.66
CA HIS A 54 2.20 31.99 -7.05
C HIS A 54 1.44 31.43 -5.84
N PRO A 55 0.12 31.69 -5.74
CA PRO A 55 -0.70 31.10 -4.71
C PRO A 55 -0.96 29.61 -5.00
N LEU A 56 -1.19 28.82 -3.94
CA LEU A 56 -1.68 27.45 -4.09
C LEU A 56 -3.19 27.49 -4.36
N GLU A 57 -3.58 27.23 -5.61
CA GLU A 57 -4.98 27.26 -6.05
C GLU A 57 -5.24 26.14 -7.08
N PRO A 58 -6.44 25.56 -7.13
CA PRO A 58 -6.77 24.55 -8.13
C PRO A 58 -6.86 25.18 -9.52
N ASP A 59 -6.45 24.44 -10.55
CA ASP A 59 -6.61 24.88 -11.94
C ASP A 59 -8.10 24.90 -12.34
N PRO A 60 -8.71 26.08 -12.60
CA PRO A 60 -10.12 26.15 -12.98
C PRO A 60 -10.42 25.57 -14.36
N ALA A 61 -9.40 25.35 -15.21
CA ALA A 61 -9.59 24.64 -16.48
C ALA A 61 -9.70 23.13 -16.26
N LYS A 62 -8.96 22.56 -15.30
CA LYS A 62 -9.01 21.14 -14.94
C LYS A 62 -10.18 20.82 -14.02
N PHE A 63 -10.48 21.72 -13.08
CA PHE A 63 -11.51 21.55 -12.05
C PHE A 63 -12.50 22.71 -12.08
N PRO A 64 -13.31 22.86 -13.15
CA PRO A 64 -14.19 24.00 -13.36
C PRO A 64 -15.25 24.16 -12.27
N SER A 65 -15.66 23.09 -11.60
CA SER A 65 -16.59 23.15 -10.46
C SER A 65 -15.91 23.40 -9.11
N GLY A 66 -14.58 23.43 -9.07
CA GLY A 66 -13.76 23.52 -7.86
C GLY A 66 -13.64 22.21 -7.06
N MET A 67 -12.62 22.15 -6.21
CA MET A 67 -12.28 20.94 -5.43
C MET A 67 -13.37 20.53 -4.45
N LYS A 68 -14.08 21.49 -3.84
CA LYS A 68 -15.21 21.19 -2.95
C LYS A 68 -16.32 20.41 -3.66
N SER A 69 -16.68 20.80 -4.88
CA SER A 69 -17.72 20.10 -5.66
C SER A 69 -17.30 18.67 -6.00
N LEU A 70 -16.00 18.46 -6.26
CA LEU A 70 -15.46 17.12 -6.49
C LEU A 70 -15.46 16.26 -5.22
N ALA A 71 -15.11 16.84 -4.06
CA ALA A 71 -15.19 16.15 -2.77
C ALA A 71 -16.65 15.81 -2.43
N ASP A 72 -17.58 16.76 -2.58
CA ASP A 72 -19.02 16.54 -2.37
C ASP A 72 -19.52 15.39 -3.27
N TYR A 73 -19.05 15.30 -4.52
CA TYR A 73 -19.36 14.18 -5.41
C TYR A 73 -18.84 12.85 -4.86
N ALA A 74 -17.56 12.78 -4.49
CA ALA A 74 -16.96 11.59 -3.90
C ALA A 74 -17.72 11.14 -2.64
N HIS A 75 -18.00 12.07 -1.72
CA HIS A 75 -18.74 11.81 -0.49
C HIS A 75 -20.17 11.33 -0.75
N SER A 76 -20.87 11.91 -1.73
CA SER A 76 -22.23 11.47 -2.11
C SER A 76 -22.27 10.02 -2.61
N LYS A 77 -21.13 9.53 -3.11
CA LYS A 77 -20.90 8.16 -3.57
C LYS A 77 -20.25 7.28 -2.51
N GLY A 78 -20.05 7.77 -1.28
CA GLY A 78 -19.42 7.02 -0.18
C GLY A 78 -17.91 6.83 -0.32
N PHE A 79 -17.25 7.61 -1.18
CA PHE A 79 -15.79 7.67 -1.29
C PHE A 79 -15.22 8.80 -0.41
N LYS A 80 -13.90 8.83 -0.32
CA LYS A 80 -13.05 9.79 0.37
C LYS A 80 -12.12 10.43 -0.65
N LEU A 81 -12.01 11.76 -0.67
CA LEU A 81 -11.18 12.45 -1.65
C LEU A 81 -9.82 12.82 -1.03
N GLY A 82 -8.74 12.40 -1.66
CA GLY A 82 -7.37 12.77 -1.29
C GLY A 82 -6.78 13.83 -2.22
N ILE A 83 -5.79 14.55 -1.72
CA ILE A 83 -5.00 15.55 -2.46
C ILE A 83 -3.50 15.39 -2.19
N TYR A 84 -2.70 16.08 -2.99
CA TYR A 84 -1.24 16.10 -2.90
C TYR A 84 -0.70 17.51 -2.70
N SER A 85 0.31 17.66 -1.86
CA SER A 85 1.18 18.85 -1.79
C SER A 85 2.57 18.46 -1.25
N GLY A 86 3.40 19.42 -0.87
CA GLY A 86 4.67 19.20 -0.19
C GLY A 86 5.22 20.46 0.46
N PRO A 87 6.17 20.35 1.42
CA PRO A 87 6.69 21.49 2.17
C PRO A 87 7.63 22.40 1.35
N GLY A 88 7.92 22.04 0.10
CA GLY A 88 8.72 22.85 -0.81
C GLY A 88 7.99 24.08 -1.34
N ASP A 89 8.75 24.99 -1.94
CA ASP A 89 8.18 26.09 -2.72
C ASP A 89 7.56 25.58 -4.03
N THR A 90 8.02 24.42 -4.50
CA THR A 90 7.47 23.64 -5.59
C THR A 90 7.31 22.17 -5.21
N THR A 91 6.37 21.51 -5.87
CA THR A 91 6.18 20.07 -5.84
C THR A 91 7.14 19.35 -6.78
N CYS A 92 7.14 18.02 -6.74
CA CYS A 92 7.99 17.21 -7.62
C CYS A 92 7.77 17.45 -9.12
N ALA A 93 6.54 17.70 -9.58
CA ALA A 93 6.28 18.04 -10.99
C ALA A 93 6.42 19.55 -11.31
N GLY A 94 6.92 20.32 -10.34
CA GLY A 94 7.19 21.76 -10.44
C GLY A 94 5.96 22.64 -10.28
N PHE A 95 4.87 22.13 -9.72
CA PHE A 95 3.70 22.93 -9.34
C PHE A 95 3.94 23.65 -8.02
N THR A 96 3.13 24.65 -7.73
CA THR A 96 3.22 25.39 -6.48
C THR A 96 3.04 24.46 -5.26
N GLY A 97 3.97 24.52 -4.30
CA GLY A 97 3.94 23.73 -3.06
C GLY A 97 3.37 24.50 -1.85
N SER A 98 3.70 24.06 -0.64
CA SER A 98 3.13 24.54 0.63
C SER A 98 4.14 25.17 1.61
N VAL A 99 5.37 25.48 1.17
CA VAL A 99 6.38 26.13 2.04
C VAL A 99 5.79 27.35 2.75
N ASP A 100 6.05 27.46 4.06
CA ASP A 100 5.57 28.53 4.96
C ASP A 100 4.05 28.72 5.06
N HIS A 101 3.23 27.85 4.46
CA HIS A 101 1.77 28.01 4.36
C HIS A 101 0.97 26.82 4.90
N ALA A 102 1.59 25.93 5.68
CA ALA A 102 0.94 24.72 6.20
C ALA A 102 -0.43 24.98 6.86
N SER A 103 -0.52 26.01 7.72
CA SER A 103 -1.78 26.37 8.40
C SER A 103 -2.89 26.83 7.45
N ASP A 104 -2.54 27.61 6.42
CA ASP A 104 -3.52 28.15 5.48
C ASP A 104 -3.96 27.09 4.47
N ASP A 105 -3.01 26.30 3.99
CA ASP A 105 -3.27 25.21 3.05
C ASP A 105 -4.10 24.10 3.72
N ALA A 106 -3.83 23.74 4.98
CA ALA A 106 -4.65 22.79 5.73
C ALA A 106 -6.12 23.27 5.88
N LYS A 107 -6.35 24.55 6.21
CA LYS A 107 -7.70 25.13 6.26
C LYS A 107 -8.37 25.09 4.89
N MET A 108 -7.62 25.36 3.82
CA MET A 108 -8.12 25.30 2.46
C MET A 108 -8.56 23.87 2.11
N PHE A 109 -7.73 22.86 2.36
CA PHE A 109 -8.06 21.45 2.15
C PHE A 109 -9.28 21.03 2.97
N ALA A 110 -9.35 21.41 4.25
CA ALA A 110 -10.52 21.15 5.09
C ALA A 110 -11.79 21.83 4.56
N SER A 111 -11.68 23.06 4.03
CA SER A 111 -12.82 23.78 3.45
C SER A 111 -13.39 23.13 2.19
N TRP A 112 -12.55 22.36 1.47
CA TRP A 112 -12.98 21.55 0.34
C TRP A 112 -13.50 20.17 0.75
N GLY A 113 -13.19 19.70 1.96
CA GLY A 113 -13.57 18.37 2.45
C GLY A 113 -12.60 17.27 2.01
N ILE A 114 -11.29 17.58 1.99
CA ILE A 114 -10.23 16.60 1.67
C ILE A 114 -9.96 15.66 2.85
N ASP A 115 -10.18 14.36 2.63
CA ASP A 115 -10.06 13.31 3.63
C ASP A 115 -8.65 12.67 3.70
N HIS A 116 -7.77 12.94 2.74
CA HIS A 116 -6.40 12.37 2.69
C HIS A 116 -5.42 13.37 2.10
N LEU A 117 -4.24 13.54 2.70
CA LEU A 117 -3.16 14.37 2.18
C LEU A 117 -1.89 13.54 2.02
N LYS A 118 -1.41 13.37 0.79
CA LYS A 118 -0.01 12.99 0.49
C LYS A 118 0.85 14.26 0.54
N TYR A 119 1.86 14.27 1.40
CA TYR A 119 2.73 15.42 1.61
C TYR A 119 4.18 15.05 1.30
N ASP A 120 4.72 15.60 0.22
CA ASP A 120 5.91 15.08 -0.43
C ASP A 120 7.11 16.02 -0.30
N ALA A 121 8.11 15.56 0.43
CA ALA A 121 9.33 16.29 0.71
C ALA A 121 10.52 15.78 -0.13
N CYS A 122 10.36 14.74 -0.96
CA CYS A 122 11.50 14.13 -1.67
C CYS A 122 12.19 15.11 -2.63
N CYS A 123 11.46 16.05 -3.23
CA CYS A 123 12.05 16.99 -4.19
C CYS A 123 12.57 18.29 -3.56
N SER A 124 12.09 18.64 -2.36
CA SER A 124 12.40 19.92 -1.70
C SER A 124 13.38 19.79 -0.54
N HIS A 125 13.44 18.62 0.10
CA HIS A 125 14.21 18.39 1.32
C HIS A 125 15.08 17.12 1.22
N ALA A 126 15.47 16.71 0.01
CA ALA A 126 16.21 15.46 -0.23
C ALA A 126 17.49 15.33 0.62
N ASP A 127 18.23 16.43 0.74
CA ASP A 127 19.48 16.52 1.47
C ASP A 127 19.34 17.23 2.83
N ALA A 128 18.09 17.48 3.26
CA ALA A 128 17.83 18.16 4.51
C ALA A 128 18.16 17.26 5.71
N PRO A 129 18.66 17.83 6.83
CA PRO A 129 18.84 17.08 8.07
C PRO A 129 17.51 16.52 8.59
N GLU A 130 17.56 15.38 9.28
CA GLU A 130 16.38 14.72 9.85
C GLU A 130 15.48 15.66 10.67
N ALA A 131 16.07 16.53 11.49
CA ALA A 131 15.33 17.49 12.32
C ALA A 131 14.52 18.51 11.49
N GLU A 132 15.02 18.91 10.32
CA GLU A 132 14.31 19.82 9.42
C GLU A 132 13.14 19.11 8.76
N VAL A 133 13.36 17.88 8.28
CA VAL A 133 12.31 17.03 7.71
C VAL A 133 11.21 16.77 8.75
N GLN A 134 11.57 16.36 9.96
CA GLN A 134 10.62 16.17 11.07
C GLN A 134 9.77 17.42 11.29
N GLN A 135 10.41 18.60 11.38
CA GLN A 135 9.70 19.84 11.65
C GLN A 135 8.67 20.18 10.55
N VAL A 136 9.00 20.02 9.27
CA VAL A 136 8.05 20.37 8.20
C VAL A 136 6.86 19.40 8.11
N PHE A 137 7.04 18.13 8.49
CA PHE A 137 5.95 17.16 8.62
C PHE A 137 5.10 17.43 9.87
N LEU A 138 5.72 17.75 11.00
CA LEU A 138 5.04 18.15 12.23
C LEU A 138 4.19 19.41 12.02
N ASP A 139 4.72 20.44 11.36
CA ASP A 139 4.00 21.69 11.11
C ASP A 139 2.70 21.47 10.32
N MET A 140 2.75 20.63 9.29
CA MET A 140 1.56 20.25 8.52
C MET A 140 0.62 19.36 9.32
N SER A 141 1.13 18.42 10.11
CA SER A 141 0.30 17.60 11.01
C SER A 141 -0.48 18.45 12.02
N MET A 142 0.21 19.37 12.72
CA MET A 142 -0.42 20.34 13.62
C MET A 142 -1.46 21.20 12.91
N ALA A 143 -1.16 21.64 11.68
CA ALA A 143 -2.08 22.42 10.87
C ALA A 143 -3.35 21.64 10.51
N LEU A 144 -3.23 20.36 10.12
CA LEU A 144 -4.37 19.48 9.85
C LEU A 144 -5.22 19.24 11.10
N LEU A 145 -4.58 18.93 12.23
CA LEU A 145 -5.25 18.70 13.52
C LEU A 145 -5.97 19.95 14.05
N ALA A 146 -5.49 21.15 13.70
CA ALA A 146 -6.14 22.41 14.05
C ALA A 146 -7.42 22.67 13.23
N THR A 147 -7.67 21.90 12.17
CA THR A 147 -8.93 21.96 11.42
C THR A 147 -10.01 21.09 12.06
N ASN A 148 -11.29 21.37 11.77
CA ASN A 148 -12.42 20.53 12.23
C ASN A 148 -12.74 19.41 11.21
N HIS A 149 -11.75 18.93 10.47
CA HIS A 149 -11.90 17.91 9.45
C HIS A 149 -10.84 16.81 9.65
N SER A 150 -11.26 15.55 9.67
CA SER A 150 -10.34 14.43 9.81
C SER A 150 -9.69 14.09 8.48
N THR A 151 -8.37 14.27 8.38
CA THR A 151 -7.58 14.00 7.18
C THR A 151 -6.55 12.91 7.49
N VAL A 152 -6.51 11.84 6.69
CA VAL A 152 -5.43 10.85 6.73
C VAL A 152 -4.15 11.51 6.24
N TYR A 153 -3.10 11.48 7.06
CA TYR A 153 -1.83 12.13 6.74
C TYR A 153 -0.79 11.14 6.23
N HIS A 154 -0.38 11.30 4.97
CA HIS A 154 0.62 10.46 4.31
C HIS A 154 1.93 11.24 4.14
N ALA A 155 2.93 10.89 4.94
CA ALA A 155 4.27 11.45 4.87
C ALA A 155 5.10 10.79 3.74
N CYS A 156 5.38 11.53 2.67
CA CYS A 156 6.14 11.02 1.53
C CYS A 156 7.55 11.64 1.53
N HIS A 157 8.52 10.89 2.03
CA HIS A 157 9.93 11.27 1.99
C HIS A 157 10.84 10.09 1.63
N CYS A 158 10.36 9.23 0.74
CA CYS A 158 11.15 8.20 0.06
C CYS A 158 11.94 7.24 0.98
N GLY A 159 11.52 7.07 2.24
CA GLY A 159 12.27 6.31 3.26
C GLY A 159 13.56 6.96 3.75
N TRP A 160 13.86 8.19 3.34
CA TRP A 160 15.02 8.94 3.77
C TRP A 160 14.87 9.39 5.22
N VAL A 161 16.03 9.70 5.84
CA VAL A 161 16.16 10.05 7.28
C VAL A 161 15.36 9.12 8.20
N ASN A 162 15.26 7.84 7.82
CA ASN A 162 14.54 6.79 8.52
C ASN A 162 13.12 7.20 8.98
N VAL A 163 12.32 7.79 8.07
CA VAL A 163 10.97 8.32 8.35
C VAL A 163 10.07 7.44 9.24
N TRP A 164 10.18 6.11 9.14
CA TRP A 164 9.44 5.16 9.99
C TRP A 164 9.73 5.29 11.49
N GLN A 165 10.86 5.90 11.90
CA GLN A 165 11.24 6.05 13.31
C GLN A 165 10.50 7.17 14.03
N TRP A 166 9.98 8.16 13.29
CA TRP A 166 9.45 9.39 13.88
C TRP A 166 8.10 9.83 13.30
N ALA A 167 7.75 9.46 12.06
CA ALA A 167 6.55 10.00 11.40
C ALA A 167 5.23 9.71 12.13
N ALA A 168 5.14 8.56 12.81
CA ALA A 168 3.99 8.23 13.66
C ALA A 168 3.84 9.21 14.84
N GLU A 169 4.95 9.59 15.48
CA GLU A 169 4.96 10.53 16.61
C GLU A 169 4.59 11.94 16.14
N GLU A 170 4.96 12.30 14.91
CA GLU A 170 4.54 13.55 14.27
C GLU A 170 3.11 13.50 13.72
N GLY A 171 2.36 12.42 13.93
CA GLY A 171 0.94 12.31 13.60
C GLY A 171 0.63 11.82 12.17
N ALA A 172 1.61 11.32 11.43
CA ALA A 172 1.37 10.67 10.14
C ALA A 172 0.68 9.32 10.32
N ASN A 173 -0.28 9.02 9.44
CA ASN A 173 -0.97 7.73 9.40
C ASN A 173 -0.32 6.73 8.46
N GLN A 174 0.55 7.18 7.56
CA GLN A 174 1.37 6.30 6.73
C GLN A 174 2.60 7.06 6.22
N TRP A 175 3.66 6.34 5.89
CA TRP A 175 4.88 6.93 5.32
C TRP A 175 5.58 6.03 4.30
N ARG A 176 6.11 6.63 3.24
CA ARG A 176 6.89 5.93 2.22
C ARG A 176 8.18 5.37 2.79
N ILE A 177 8.44 4.08 2.61
CA ILE A 177 9.63 3.39 3.16
C ILE A 177 10.84 3.32 2.20
N GLY A 178 10.63 3.77 0.97
CA GLY A 178 11.61 3.75 -0.11
C GLY A 178 11.21 4.68 -1.25
N GLN A 179 12.06 4.71 -2.28
CA GLN A 179 11.83 5.45 -3.53
C GLN A 179 10.58 4.96 -4.27
N ASP A 180 10.22 5.56 -5.40
CA ASP A 180 9.01 5.17 -6.13
C ASP A 180 9.12 3.72 -6.63
N ILE A 181 8.00 3.00 -6.65
CA ILE A 181 7.97 1.65 -7.21
C ILE A 181 8.07 1.69 -8.75
N SER A 182 8.73 0.73 -9.38
CA SER A 182 8.62 0.48 -10.82
C SER A 182 7.56 -0.58 -11.13
N ASP A 183 7.07 -0.60 -12.37
CA ASP A 183 6.22 -1.69 -12.87
C ASP A 183 7.07 -2.90 -13.29
N ASP A 184 7.89 -3.40 -12.37
CA ASP A 184 8.69 -4.61 -12.52
C ASP A 184 8.61 -5.45 -11.24
N PHE A 185 8.55 -6.78 -11.40
CA PHE A 185 8.56 -7.69 -10.26
C PHE A 185 9.95 -7.83 -9.63
N ASN A 186 10.96 -7.97 -10.48
CA ASN A 186 12.36 -8.11 -10.12
C ASN A 186 13.20 -7.64 -11.31
N TYR A 187 13.87 -6.50 -11.17
CA TYR A 187 14.71 -5.93 -12.21
C TYR A 187 16.13 -5.68 -11.66
N PRO A 188 16.98 -6.72 -11.66
CA PRO A 188 18.30 -6.64 -11.04
C PRO A 188 19.18 -5.59 -11.73
N GLY A 189 19.91 -4.81 -10.94
CA GLY A 189 20.82 -3.76 -11.41
C GLY A 189 20.20 -2.35 -11.47
N ASN A 190 18.97 -2.17 -10.98
CA ASN A 190 18.34 -0.86 -10.79
C ASN A 190 18.21 -0.45 -9.31
N ARG A 191 18.38 -1.41 -8.39
CA ARG A 191 18.52 -1.19 -6.94
C ARG A 191 19.60 -0.12 -6.70
N GLU A 192 19.24 0.96 -5.99
CA GLU A 192 20.01 2.20 -5.74
C GLU A 192 19.87 3.36 -6.77
N LYS A 193 18.89 3.31 -7.69
CA LYS A 193 18.44 4.50 -8.45
C LYS A 193 17.08 5.02 -7.93
N TYR A 194 16.39 5.83 -8.74
CA TYR A 194 15.11 6.47 -8.38
C TYR A 194 13.94 5.49 -8.24
N TYR A 195 14.05 4.23 -8.68
CA TYR A 195 12.93 3.28 -8.65
C TYR A 195 13.30 1.95 -7.99
N PHE A 196 12.36 1.41 -7.20
CA PHE A 196 12.46 0.10 -6.54
C PHE A 196 11.48 -0.87 -7.20
N ASP A 197 11.91 -2.11 -7.44
CA ASP A 197 10.97 -3.16 -7.84
C ASP A 197 10.20 -3.75 -6.65
N VAL A 198 9.28 -4.69 -6.93
CA VAL A 198 8.45 -5.36 -5.90
C VAL A 198 9.31 -6.06 -4.84
N LEU A 199 10.41 -6.71 -5.22
CA LEU A 199 11.26 -7.45 -4.28
C LEU A 199 12.19 -6.53 -3.48
N ASP A 200 12.65 -5.43 -4.07
CA ASP A 200 13.40 -4.38 -3.37
C ASP A 200 12.57 -3.75 -2.25
N MET A 201 11.29 -3.46 -2.53
CA MET A 201 10.34 -2.97 -1.52
C MET A 201 10.12 -3.96 -0.38
N LEU A 202 9.91 -5.24 -0.72
CA LEU A 202 9.77 -6.30 0.28
C LEU A 202 11.02 -6.37 1.17
N ASP A 203 12.21 -6.40 0.57
CA ASP A 203 13.48 -6.52 1.29
C ASP A 203 13.71 -5.31 2.22
N ARG A 204 13.35 -4.10 1.78
CA ARG A 204 13.43 -2.89 2.61
C ARG A 204 12.51 -3.00 3.83
N GLY A 205 11.30 -3.47 3.60
CA GLY A 205 10.28 -3.63 4.64
C GLY A 205 10.65 -4.61 5.75
N ASN A 206 11.46 -5.63 5.45
CA ASN A 206 11.83 -6.68 6.40
C ASN A 206 12.49 -6.16 7.69
N ALA A 207 13.21 -5.04 7.62
CA ALA A 207 13.93 -4.46 8.77
C ALA A 207 13.08 -3.53 9.64
N ILE A 208 11.85 -3.21 9.22
CA ILE A 208 11.05 -2.11 9.79
C ILE A 208 9.60 -2.51 10.10
N THR A 209 9.31 -3.82 10.12
CA THR A 209 7.97 -4.36 10.39
C THR A 209 7.38 -3.91 11.73
N GLN A 210 8.21 -3.62 12.73
CA GLN A 210 7.79 -3.14 14.05
C GLN A 210 7.19 -1.72 14.07
N TYR A 211 7.36 -0.95 12.99
CA TYR A 211 6.83 0.42 12.90
C TYR A 211 5.44 0.49 12.25
N THR A 212 4.84 -0.65 11.89
CA THR A 212 3.49 -0.70 11.32
C THR A 212 2.48 -1.19 12.35
N GLY A 213 1.29 -0.59 12.36
CA GLY A 213 0.23 -0.95 13.29
C GLY A 213 -1.01 -0.08 13.16
N PRO A 214 -2.04 -0.34 13.98
CA PRO A 214 -3.29 0.42 13.94
C PRO A 214 -3.06 1.94 14.03
N GLY A 215 -3.42 2.63 12.95
CA GLY A 215 -3.34 4.09 12.84
C GLY A 215 -2.08 4.63 12.16
N HIS A 216 -1.07 3.79 11.89
CA HIS A 216 0.20 4.20 11.29
C HIS A 216 0.86 3.05 10.50
N TRP A 217 1.13 3.26 9.21
CA TRP A 217 1.50 2.17 8.31
C TRP A 217 2.77 2.46 7.51
N ASN A 218 3.64 1.46 7.41
CA ASN A 218 4.70 1.45 6.40
C ASN A 218 4.06 1.42 5.00
N ASP A 219 4.31 2.43 4.18
CA ASP A 219 3.82 2.54 2.81
C ASP A 219 4.88 2.04 1.81
N TYR A 220 4.58 0.91 1.18
CA TYR A 220 5.42 0.25 0.17
C TYR A 220 5.20 0.86 -1.23
N ASP A 221 4.52 1.99 -1.31
CA ASP A 221 4.08 2.67 -2.53
C ASP A 221 2.90 1.98 -3.23
N MET A 222 2.41 2.61 -4.30
CA MET A 222 1.21 2.21 -5.03
C MET A 222 1.28 0.79 -5.62
N LEU A 223 0.11 0.17 -5.78
CA LEU A 223 -0.03 -1.11 -6.47
C LEU A 223 0.19 -0.94 -7.99
N ILE A 224 0.99 -1.84 -8.56
CA ILE A 224 1.29 -1.89 -10.00
C ILE A 224 0.40 -2.84 -10.80
N VAL A 225 -0.52 -3.55 -10.13
CA VAL A 225 -1.46 -4.49 -10.77
C VAL A 225 -2.22 -3.79 -11.90
N GLY A 226 -2.10 -4.34 -13.12
CA GLY A 226 -2.80 -3.85 -14.30
C GLY A 226 -2.09 -2.72 -15.06
N LEU A 227 -0.89 -2.30 -14.65
CA LEU A 227 -0.12 -1.28 -15.38
C LEU A 227 0.47 -1.84 -16.70
N ASN A 228 0.89 -3.10 -16.74
CA ASN A 228 1.32 -3.84 -17.93
C ASN A 228 2.43 -3.14 -18.75
N GLY A 229 3.32 -2.40 -18.11
CA GLY A 229 4.38 -1.60 -18.72
C GLY A 229 3.88 -0.36 -19.45
N GLN A 230 2.63 0.06 -19.21
CA GLN A 230 1.97 1.16 -19.91
C GLN A 230 1.80 2.42 -19.07
N SER A 231 2.45 2.45 -17.90
CA SER A 231 2.50 3.63 -17.03
C SER A 231 3.07 4.84 -17.78
N SER A 232 2.49 6.03 -17.57
CA SER A 232 3.02 7.26 -18.15
C SER A 232 4.09 7.90 -17.26
N GLN A 233 4.09 7.56 -15.97
CA GLN A 233 5.00 8.14 -14.97
C GLN A 233 6.03 7.15 -14.43
N LEU A 234 5.69 5.86 -14.36
CA LEU A 234 6.61 4.85 -13.85
C LEU A 234 7.44 4.24 -14.98
N VAL A 235 8.67 3.89 -14.65
CA VAL A 235 9.48 2.98 -15.46
C VAL A 235 9.02 1.53 -15.25
N GLY A 236 9.42 0.66 -16.18
CA GLY A 236 9.20 -0.78 -16.09
C GLY A 236 8.61 -1.33 -17.36
N THR A 237 8.83 -2.63 -17.58
CA THR A 237 8.34 -3.33 -18.79
C THR A 237 7.03 -4.08 -18.55
N GLY A 238 6.50 -4.00 -17.32
CA GLY A 238 5.35 -4.75 -16.86
C GLY A 238 5.75 -6.07 -16.22
N ALA A 239 4.78 -6.68 -15.54
CA ALA A 239 4.92 -7.97 -14.92
C ALA A 239 3.88 -8.96 -15.46
N SER A 240 4.09 -10.25 -15.23
CA SER A 240 3.10 -11.28 -15.52
C SER A 240 1.95 -11.23 -14.51
N ASN A 241 0.83 -11.84 -14.87
CA ASN A 241 -0.31 -12.04 -13.97
C ASN A 241 0.08 -12.67 -12.62
N ILE A 242 0.95 -13.68 -12.64
CA ILE A 242 1.42 -14.34 -11.40
C ILE A 242 2.20 -13.33 -10.54
N GLU A 243 3.08 -12.55 -11.14
CA GLU A 243 3.87 -11.54 -10.44
C GLU A 243 3.01 -10.41 -9.87
N TYR A 244 2.00 -9.92 -10.62
CA TYR A 244 1.04 -8.93 -10.09
C TYR A 244 0.25 -9.47 -8.91
N ARG A 245 -0.19 -10.73 -8.97
CA ARG A 245 -0.87 -11.40 -7.86
C ARG A 245 0.05 -11.60 -6.65
N THR A 246 1.32 -11.93 -6.90
CA THR A 246 2.35 -12.05 -5.86
C THR A 246 2.63 -10.70 -5.20
N HIS A 247 2.79 -9.64 -5.98
CA HIS A 247 2.92 -8.26 -5.49
C HIS A 247 1.73 -7.87 -4.60
N PHE A 248 0.50 -8.10 -5.05
CA PHE A 248 -0.69 -7.82 -4.22
C PHE A 248 -0.69 -8.63 -2.92
N SER A 249 -0.27 -9.90 -2.96
CA SER A 249 -0.13 -10.75 -1.78
C SER A 249 0.92 -10.22 -0.79
N ILE A 250 2.05 -9.74 -1.30
CA ILE A 250 3.12 -9.14 -0.51
C ILE A 250 2.60 -7.88 0.20
N TRP A 251 1.98 -6.94 -0.53
CA TRP A 251 1.47 -5.70 0.06
C TRP A 251 0.40 -6.00 1.13
N ALA A 252 -0.47 -6.99 0.84
CA ALA A 252 -1.50 -7.39 1.77
C ALA A 252 -0.92 -7.98 3.06
N ILE A 253 0.01 -8.94 2.96
CA ILE A 253 0.55 -9.61 4.15
C ILE A 253 1.47 -8.69 4.98
N MET A 254 2.15 -7.75 4.33
CA MET A 254 2.96 -6.71 5.00
C MET A 254 2.12 -5.56 5.58
N SER A 255 0.79 -5.60 5.45
CA SER A 255 -0.12 -4.55 5.93
C SER A 255 0.18 -3.16 5.35
N SER A 256 0.64 -3.12 4.10
CA SER A 256 0.84 -1.87 3.35
C SER A 256 -0.51 -1.26 2.97
N PRO A 257 -0.62 0.08 2.84
CA PRO A 257 -1.72 0.71 2.11
C PRO A 257 -1.91 0.07 0.73
N LEU A 258 -3.14 -0.34 0.42
CA LEU A 258 -3.52 -0.85 -0.90
C LEU A 258 -4.08 0.30 -1.74
N LEU A 259 -3.20 1.00 -2.47
CA LEU A 259 -3.55 2.11 -3.37
C LEU A 259 -3.35 1.68 -4.83
N ILE A 260 -4.43 1.51 -5.58
CA ILE A 260 -4.38 1.16 -7.02
C ILE A 260 -3.75 2.32 -7.80
N GLY A 261 -2.69 2.06 -8.57
CA GLY A 261 -2.08 3.06 -9.46
C GLY A 261 -2.55 2.96 -10.93
N ALA A 262 -3.26 1.91 -11.30
CA ALA A 262 -3.69 1.69 -12.68
C ALA A 262 -4.93 2.49 -13.10
N ASP A 263 -5.15 2.59 -14.42
CA ASP A 263 -6.41 3.07 -14.99
C ASP A 263 -7.51 2.03 -14.81
N ILE A 264 -8.52 2.34 -13.99
CA ILE A 264 -9.63 1.43 -13.69
C ILE A 264 -10.37 1.02 -14.97
N ALA A 265 -10.42 1.87 -16.00
CA ALA A 265 -11.08 1.57 -17.27
C ALA A 265 -10.35 0.48 -18.07
N LYS A 266 -9.07 0.23 -17.79
CA LYS A 266 -8.22 -0.73 -18.52
C LYS A 266 -8.01 -2.05 -17.77
N LEU A 267 -8.50 -2.17 -16.53
CA LEU A 267 -8.34 -3.39 -15.75
C LEU A 267 -9.07 -4.57 -16.40
N GLY A 268 -8.34 -5.64 -16.63
CA GLY A 268 -8.88 -6.91 -17.12
C GLY A 268 -9.53 -7.72 -16.00
N SER A 269 -10.14 -8.86 -16.37
CA SER A 269 -10.79 -9.74 -15.39
C SER A 269 -9.80 -10.28 -14.34
N TYR A 270 -8.55 -10.55 -14.74
CA TYR A 270 -7.53 -11.04 -13.83
C TYR A 270 -7.09 -9.97 -12.82
N ASP A 271 -6.97 -8.71 -13.26
CA ASP A 271 -6.61 -7.59 -12.39
C ASP A 271 -7.73 -7.34 -11.37
N LEU A 272 -8.98 -7.35 -11.83
CA LEU A 272 -10.14 -7.20 -10.96
C LEU A 272 -10.26 -8.37 -9.98
N GLU A 273 -10.05 -9.62 -10.40
CA GLU A 273 -10.03 -10.79 -9.49
C GLU A 273 -8.92 -10.65 -8.43
N THR A 274 -7.76 -10.18 -8.84
CA THR A 274 -6.61 -9.97 -7.95
C THR A 274 -6.92 -8.88 -6.93
N LEU A 275 -7.34 -7.70 -7.39
CA LEU A 275 -7.62 -6.54 -6.56
C LEU A 275 -8.88 -6.73 -5.69
N SER A 276 -9.83 -7.58 -6.06
CA SER A 276 -11.06 -7.80 -5.29
C SER A 276 -11.07 -9.07 -4.43
N ASN A 277 -9.94 -9.78 -4.30
CA ASN A 277 -9.88 -10.99 -3.47
C ASN A 277 -10.08 -10.65 -1.98
N LYS A 278 -11.29 -10.92 -1.49
CA LYS A 278 -11.72 -10.62 -0.12
C LYS A 278 -10.90 -11.32 0.96
N GLU A 279 -10.35 -12.50 0.70
CA GLU A 279 -9.57 -13.23 1.70
C GLU A 279 -8.15 -12.67 1.84
N ILE A 280 -7.53 -12.26 0.74
CA ILE A 280 -6.24 -11.56 0.76
C ILE A 280 -6.39 -10.17 1.37
N ILE A 281 -7.46 -9.44 1.01
CA ILE A 281 -7.78 -8.14 1.61
C ILE A 281 -8.03 -8.29 3.11
N ALA A 282 -8.72 -9.34 3.56
CA ALA A 282 -8.95 -9.58 4.99
C ALA A 282 -7.64 -9.79 5.78
N VAL A 283 -6.59 -10.35 5.15
CA VAL A 283 -5.26 -10.43 5.76
C VAL A 283 -4.63 -9.04 5.91
N ASN A 284 -4.82 -8.15 4.94
CA ASN A 284 -4.36 -6.75 5.02
C ASN A 284 -5.14 -5.95 6.07
N GLN A 285 -6.45 -6.17 6.15
CA GLN A 285 -7.38 -5.45 7.01
C GLN A 285 -7.58 -6.11 8.40
N ASP A 286 -6.72 -7.07 8.76
CA ASP A 286 -6.79 -7.70 10.09
C ASP A 286 -6.56 -6.66 11.19
N PRO A 287 -7.41 -6.62 12.24
CA PRO A 287 -7.38 -5.55 13.23
C PRO A 287 -6.16 -5.58 14.16
N LEU A 288 -5.34 -6.65 14.19
CA LEU A 288 -4.04 -6.57 14.86
C LEU A 288 -3.07 -5.63 14.13
N GLY A 289 -3.28 -5.39 12.84
CA GLY A 289 -2.44 -4.48 12.04
C GLY A 289 -0.98 -4.90 11.92
N GLN A 290 -0.62 -6.14 12.26
CA GLN A 290 0.77 -6.59 12.19
C GLN A 290 1.20 -6.80 10.73
N ALA A 291 2.43 -6.46 10.39
CA ALA A 291 3.09 -6.98 9.19
C ALA A 291 3.59 -8.41 9.43
N ALA A 292 3.73 -9.18 8.35
CA ALA A 292 4.44 -10.44 8.43
C ALA A 292 5.95 -10.25 8.58
N THR A 293 6.59 -11.21 9.24
CA THR A 293 8.04 -11.30 9.38
C THR A 293 8.55 -12.51 8.60
N LEU A 294 9.77 -12.39 8.06
CA LEU A 294 10.46 -13.47 7.36
C LEU A 294 10.84 -14.58 8.37
N GLN A 295 10.24 -15.76 8.21
CA GLN A 295 10.44 -16.92 9.08
C GLN A 295 11.56 -17.82 8.58
N TYR A 296 11.68 -17.93 7.26
CA TYR A 296 12.67 -18.79 6.62
C TYR A 296 13.08 -18.20 5.26
N SER A 297 14.36 -18.37 4.92
CA SER A 297 14.88 -18.13 3.58
C SER A 297 15.83 -19.27 3.20
N SER A 298 15.75 -19.76 1.96
CA SER A 298 16.73 -20.71 1.44
C SER A 298 18.12 -20.06 1.32
N ALA A 299 19.16 -20.89 1.26
CA ALA A 299 20.55 -20.41 1.22
C ALA A 299 20.85 -19.49 0.02
N ASP A 300 20.15 -19.68 -1.10
CA ASP A 300 20.22 -18.87 -2.32
C ASP A 300 19.19 -17.72 -2.36
N ASN A 301 18.42 -17.55 -1.27
CA ASN A 301 17.34 -16.58 -1.14
C ASN A 301 16.18 -16.75 -2.15
N ALA A 302 16.10 -17.88 -2.86
CA ALA A 302 15.09 -18.10 -3.89
C ALA A 302 13.71 -18.43 -3.30
N THR A 303 13.64 -19.10 -2.16
CA THR A 303 12.37 -19.46 -1.51
C THR A 303 12.30 -18.89 -0.10
N GLN A 304 11.16 -18.31 0.25
CA GLN A 304 10.96 -17.63 1.52
C GLN A 304 9.60 -17.98 2.13
N ILE A 305 9.53 -17.96 3.46
CA ILE A 305 8.30 -18.11 4.23
C ILE A 305 8.10 -16.85 5.07
N TYR A 306 6.95 -16.21 4.91
CA TYR A 306 6.52 -15.08 5.74
C TYR A 306 5.31 -15.48 6.55
N ALA A 307 5.19 -14.98 7.78
CA ALA A 307 4.01 -15.19 8.59
C ALA A 307 3.67 -13.99 9.48
N LYS A 308 2.38 -13.79 9.75
CA LYS A 308 1.86 -12.95 10.82
C LYS A 308 0.73 -13.63 11.58
N THR A 309 0.56 -13.22 12.83
CA THR A 309 -0.61 -13.59 13.63
C THR A 309 -1.79 -12.70 13.25
N LEU A 310 -2.97 -13.28 13.17
CA LEU A 310 -4.24 -12.60 12.95
C LEU A 310 -5.01 -12.47 14.27
N ALA A 311 -6.00 -11.58 14.31
CA ALA A 311 -6.74 -11.26 15.53
C ALA A 311 -7.47 -12.45 16.18
N ASP A 312 -7.79 -13.47 15.40
CA ASP A 312 -8.41 -14.71 15.87
C ASP A 312 -7.40 -15.80 16.22
N GLU A 313 -6.13 -15.43 16.44
CA GLU A 313 -5.02 -16.33 16.80
C GLU A 313 -4.61 -17.32 15.69
N SER A 314 -5.22 -17.23 14.51
CA SER A 314 -4.74 -17.93 13.31
C SER A 314 -3.50 -17.24 12.73
N LEU A 315 -2.80 -17.92 11.83
CA LEU A 315 -1.65 -17.35 11.12
C LEU A 315 -2.01 -17.09 9.66
N ALA A 316 -1.60 -15.94 9.11
CA ALA A 316 -1.44 -15.79 7.66
C ALA A 316 -0.02 -16.19 7.29
N VAL A 317 0.15 -17.12 6.35
CA VAL A 317 1.44 -17.67 5.92
C VAL A 317 1.57 -17.52 4.41
N MET A 318 2.65 -16.89 3.95
CA MET A 318 2.99 -16.77 2.53
C MET A 318 4.24 -17.59 2.21
N LEU A 319 4.11 -18.48 1.23
CA LEU A 319 5.22 -19.22 0.62
C LEU A 319 5.58 -18.52 -0.69
N LEU A 320 6.71 -17.83 -0.70
CA LEU A 320 7.17 -17.00 -1.81
C LEU A 320 8.31 -17.69 -2.55
N ASN A 321 8.18 -17.84 -3.86
CA ASN A 321 9.28 -18.20 -4.74
C ASN A 321 9.74 -16.96 -5.51
N ARG A 322 10.91 -16.43 -5.14
CA ARG A 322 11.60 -15.31 -5.81
C ARG A 322 12.41 -15.75 -7.03
N GLY A 323 12.66 -17.05 -7.15
CA GLY A 323 13.49 -17.63 -8.20
C GLY A 323 12.76 -17.76 -9.54
N SER A 324 13.56 -17.94 -10.59
CA SER A 324 13.11 -18.06 -11.98
C SER A 324 12.61 -19.46 -12.38
N THR A 325 12.54 -20.40 -11.44
CA THR A 325 12.11 -21.78 -11.68
C THR A 325 11.13 -22.22 -10.61
N THR A 326 10.23 -23.13 -10.96
CA THR A 326 9.30 -23.75 -10.02
C THR A 326 10.07 -24.54 -8.95
N SER A 327 9.68 -24.37 -7.68
CA SER A 327 10.33 -24.99 -6.53
C SER A 327 9.30 -25.56 -5.56
N GLU A 328 9.65 -26.61 -4.80
CA GLU A 328 8.84 -27.04 -3.67
C GLU A 328 9.21 -26.25 -2.41
N ILE A 329 8.20 -25.74 -1.70
CA ILE A 329 8.39 -25.08 -0.40
C ILE A 329 7.68 -25.92 0.66
N THR A 330 8.40 -26.21 1.74
CA THR A 330 7.88 -26.96 2.90
C THR A 330 7.83 -26.05 4.11
N VAL A 331 6.65 -25.91 4.72
CA VAL A 331 6.46 -25.18 5.97
C VAL A 331 6.16 -26.16 7.11
N ASP A 332 6.90 -25.99 8.20
CA ASP A 332 6.73 -26.71 9.46
C ASP A 332 6.30 -25.73 10.55
N MET A 333 5.17 -26.02 11.20
CA MET A 333 4.58 -25.15 12.22
C MET A 333 5.51 -24.91 13.42
N ARG A 334 6.27 -25.93 13.85
CA ARG A 334 7.15 -25.86 15.03
C ARG A 334 8.53 -25.33 14.68
N ARG A 335 9.12 -25.79 13.57
CA ARG A 335 10.47 -25.41 13.14
C ARG A 335 10.50 -24.00 12.57
N ASP A 336 9.58 -23.67 11.66
CA ASP A 336 9.63 -22.40 10.92
C ASP A 336 8.79 -21.33 11.61
N LEU A 337 7.56 -21.67 12.02
CA LEU A 337 6.62 -20.69 12.60
C LEU A 337 6.66 -20.63 14.13
N THR A 338 7.43 -21.50 14.77
CA THR A 338 7.59 -21.59 16.24
C THR A 338 6.29 -21.76 17.02
N VAL A 339 5.20 -22.25 16.39
CA VAL A 339 3.93 -22.53 17.06
C VAL A 339 3.80 -24.01 17.44
N PRO A 340 3.41 -24.34 18.69
CA PRO A 340 3.38 -25.72 19.18
C PRO A 340 2.07 -26.43 18.80
N TRP A 341 1.74 -26.44 17.51
CA TRP A 341 0.53 -27.07 16.98
C TRP A 341 0.85 -28.48 16.49
N ASP A 342 0.17 -29.49 17.06
CA ASP A 342 0.30 -30.89 16.61
C ASP A 342 -0.47 -31.15 15.33
N VAL A 343 -1.66 -30.54 15.21
CA VAL A 343 -2.55 -30.70 14.06
C VAL A 343 -3.08 -29.33 13.66
N TYR A 344 -3.06 -29.05 12.36
CA TYR A 344 -3.48 -27.78 11.80
C TYR A 344 -4.26 -27.96 10.49
N LYS A 345 -5.02 -26.94 10.10
CA LYS A 345 -5.68 -26.84 8.80
C LYS A 345 -5.18 -25.60 8.08
N LEU A 346 -5.17 -25.65 6.76
CA LEU A 346 -4.87 -24.49 5.93
C LEU A 346 -6.09 -24.15 5.08
N ARG A 347 -6.25 -22.87 4.77
CA ARG A 347 -7.12 -22.38 3.71
C ARG A 347 -6.27 -21.65 2.69
N ASP A 348 -6.25 -22.14 1.46
CA ASP A 348 -5.61 -21.46 0.32
C ASP A 348 -6.47 -20.25 -0.07
N LEU A 349 -5.95 -19.04 0.17
CA LEU A 349 -6.72 -17.79 0.05
C LEU A 349 -6.92 -17.34 -1.41
N TRP A 350 -6.10 -17.85 -2.33
CA TRP A 350 -6.27 -17.60 -3.76
C TRP A 350 -7.19 -18.63 -4.41
N LYS A 351 -7.20 -19.88 -3.92
CA LYS A 351 -8.10 -20.93 -4.43
C LYS A 351 -9.41 -21.04 -3.64
N HIS A 352 -9.57 -20.27 -2.57
CA HIS A 352 -10.71 -20.31 -1.66
C HIS A 352 -11.02 -21.72 -1.14
N LYS A 353 -9.97 -22.51 -0.87
CA LYS A 353 -10.06 -23.95 -0.64
C LYS A 353 -9.39 -24.37 0.66
N ASP A 354 -10.15 -25.06 1.49
CA ASP A 354 -9.64 -25.68 2.72
C ASP A 354 -8.82 -26.94 2.40
N GLN A 355 -7.78 -27.16 3.21
CA GLN A 355 -6.82 -28.26 3.11
C GLN A 355 -6.49 -28.82 4.49
N GLY A 356 -6.14 -30.10 4.52
CA GLY A 356 -5.84 -30.83 5.75
C GLY A 356 -7.06 -31.50 6.38
N PRO A 357 -7.01 -31.85 7.68
CA PRO A 357 -5.94 -31.52 8.63
C PRO A 357 -4.59 -32.16 8.29
N TYR A 358 -3.52 -31.55 8.75
CA TYR A 358 -2.15 -32.04 8.66
C TYR A 358 -1.56 -32.19 10.07
N ASP A 359 -0.82 -33.27 10.28
CA ASP A 359 0.00 -33.57 11.47
C ASP A 359 1.50 -33.69 11.13
N ILE A 360 1.84 -33.35 9.89
CA ILE A 360 3.19 -33.33 9.32
C ILE A 360 3.45 -31.97 8.64
N PRO A 361 4.70 -31.63 8.30
CA PRO A 361 5.00 -30.44 7.50
C PRO A 361 4.23 -30.42 6.18
N PHE A 362 3.80 -29.24 5.74
CA PHE A 362 3.06 -29.06 4.50
C PHE A 362 4.03 -28.65 3.37
N THR A 363 4.05 -29.43 2.29
CA THR A 363 4.85 -29.17 1.10
C THR A 363 3.96 -28.87 -0.10
N THR A 364 4.31 -27.86 -0.88
CA THR A 364 3.62 -27.56 -2.14
C THR A 364 4.58 -27.01 -3.19
N GLU A 365 4.30 -27.32 -4.44
CA GLU A 365 4.95 -26.69 -5.60
C GLU A 365 4.58 -25.20 -5.65
N VAL A 366 5.55 -24.31 -5.80
CA VAL A 366 5.36 -22.87 -5.98
C VAL A 366 6.09 -22.45 -7.25
N LYS A 367 5.34 -21.94 -8.24
CA LYS A 367 5.88 -21.56 -9.54
C LYS A 367 6.89 -20.41 -9.41
N SER A 368 7.70 -20.21 -10.44
CA SER A 368 8.54 -19.02 -10.56
C SER A 368 7.73 -17.76 -10.24
N HIS A 369 8.24 -16.92 -9.33
CA HIS A 369 7.66 -15.64 -8.94
C HIS A 369 6.24 -15.72 -8.33
N GLU A 370 5.79 -16.91 -7.92
CA GLU A 370 4.48 -17.10 -7.26
C GLU A 370 4.59 -16.92 -5.74
N ALA A 371 3.59 -16.27 -5.15
CA ALA A 371 3.27 -16.39 -3.74
C ALA A 371 1.99 -17.21 -3.55
N LYS A 372 2.08 -18.25 -2.72
CA LYS A 372 0.90 -18.93 -2.18
C LYS A 372 0.62 -18.44 -0.77
N VAL A 373 -0.59 -17.96 -0.54
CA VAL A 373 -1.00 -17.42 0.76
C VAL A 373 -2.04 -18.32 1.39
N TYR A 374 -1.81 -18.67 2.64
CA TYR A 374 -2.66 -19.54 3.42
C TYR A 374 -3.08 -18.87 4.73
N ARG A 375 -4.32 -19.10 5.15
CA ARG A 375 -4.69 -18.95 6.55
C ARG A 375 -4.54 -20.30 7.24
N VAL A 376 -3.79 -20.35 8.33
CA VAL A 376 -3.45 -21.57 9.06
C VAL A 376 -4.07 -21.51 10.44
N THR A 377 -4.81 -22.55 10.81
CA THR A 377 -5.55 -22.64 12.07
C THR A 377 -5.19 -23.90 12.83
N LYS A 378 -5.06 -23.79 14.16
CA LYS A 378 -4.89 -24.95 15.03
C LYS A 378 -6.16 -25.80 15.03
N VAL A 379 -6.02 -27.11 14.92
CA VAL A 379 -7.10 -28.04 15.24
C VAL A 379 -7.02 -28.36 16.72
N ALA A 380 -8.05 -27.98 17.48
CA ALA A 380 -8.15 -28.38 18.87
C ALA A 380 -8.28 -29.91 18.95
N CYS A 381 -7.42 -30.56 19.75
CA CYS A 381 -7.62 -31.97 20.10
C CYS A 381 -8.96 -32.09 20.84
N THR A 382 -9.97 -32.69 20.19
CA THR A 382 -11.13 -33.18 20.92
C THR A 382 -10.63 -34.28 21.86
N LYS A 383 -10.67 -34.02 23.17
CA LYS A 383 -10.56 -35.07 24.18
C LYS A 383 -11.75 -36.01 23.97
N ASN A 384 -11.59 -37.04 23.13
CA ASN A 384 -12.56 -38.11 23.09
C ASN A 384 -12.61 -38.75 24.48
N ALA A 385 -13.85 -38.90 24.95
CA ALA A 385 -14.21 -39.35 26.27
C ALA A 385 -13.40 -40.56 26.72
N THR A 386 -13.02 -40.51 27.99
CA THR A 386 -12.51 -41.61 28.81
C THR A 386 -13.17 -42.92 28.38
N VAL A 387 -12.42 -43.80 27.74
CA VAL A 387 -12.79 -45.22 27.64
C VAL A 387 -12.65 -45.76 29.05
N THR A 388 -13.77 -45.81 29.77
CA THR A 388 -13.87 -46.57 31.01
C THR A 388 -13.79 -48.04 30.62
N LEU A 389 -12.60 -48.63 30.77
CA LEU A 389 -12.44 -50.08 30.80
C LEU A 389 -13.17 -50.58 32.05
N LEU A 390 -14.29 -51.29 31.84
CA LEU A 390 -14.96 -52.11 32.84
C LEU A 390 -14.24 -53.45 33.01
#